data_AF-A0A7S1J7I7-F1
#
_entry.id   AF-A0A7S1J7I7-F1
#
_cell.length_a   1.000
_cell.length_b   1.000
_cell.length_c   1.000
_cell.angle_alpha   90.00
_cell.angle_beta   90.00
_cell.angle_gamma   90.00
#
_symmetry.space_group_name_H-M   'P 1'
#
loop_
_entity.id
_entity.type
_entity.pdbx_description
1 polymer ?
#
loop_
_entity_poly.entity_id
_entity_poly.type
_entity_poly.pdbx_seq_one_letter_code
_entity_poly.pdbx_strand_id
1 'polypeptide(L)'
;MVAAIVDHYVTACSRVNLKKPNKYVVNLLEEAEDFEELDSIDLGDNYVGSRGMIAIMDLIARCPNVSTLVCGPHNAELSSDNVAVDKIMEVAANHPSLTSIDFMGNPITTYGGKRLLSLAKTNSHILYLHTDDEELDKNLLGTINSALEANLRKMWQGEEEEEIAKGGGIVGF
;
A
#
# COMPACT_ATOMS: atom_id res chain seq x y z
N MET A 1 19.99 8.61 -19.59
CA MET A 1 18.58 9.03 -19.73
C MET A 1 17.95 8.68 -18.39
N VAL A 2 17.40 9.65 -17.66
CA VAL A 2 16.74 9.34 -16.38
C VAL A 2 15.43 8.62 -16.71
N ALA A 3 15.17 7.46 -16.10
CA ALA A 3 13.95 6.71 -16.33
C ALA A 3 12.71 7.56 -16.01
N ALA A 4 11.64 7.44 -16.80
CA ALA A 4 10.43 8.26 -16.65
C ALA A 4 9.82 8.16 -15.23
N ILE A 5 9.99 7.00 -14.60
CA ILE A 5 9.55 6.72 -13.24
C ILE A 5 10.32 7.55 -12.19
N VAL A 6 11.63 7.69 -12.35
CA VAL A 6 12.49 8.52 -11.47
C VAL A 6 12.10 9.99 -11.59
N ASP A 7 11.91 10.50 -12.82
CA ASP A 7 11.47 11.89 -13.03
C ASP A 7 10.10 12.16 -12.38
N HIS A 8 9.19 11.18 -12.46
CA HIS A 8 7.91 11.31 -11.80
C HIS A 8 8.05 11.41 -10.28
N TYR A 9 8.85 10.55 -9.66
CA TYR A 9 9.11 10.59 -8.22
C TYR A 9 9.76 11.92 -7.78
N VAL A 10 10.79 12.38 -8.50
CA VAL A 10 11.47 13.66 -8.21
C VAL A 10 10.51 14.85 -8.33
N THR A 11 9.62 14.82 -9.32
CA THR A 11 8.56 15.81 -9.48
C THR A 11 7.57 15.76 -8.32
N ALA A 12 7.16 14.57 -7.87
CA ALA A 12 6.28 14.39 -6.71
C ALA A 12 6.93 14.94 -5.43
N CYS A 13 8.22 14.64 -5.19
CA CYS A 13 9.01 15.22 -4.09
C CYS A 13 9.00 16.75 -4.11
N SER A 14 9.16 17.34 -5.30
CA SER A 14 9.17 18.80 -5.46
C SER A 14 7.81 19.43 -5.12
N ARG A 15 6.70 18.78 -5.48
CA ARG A 15 5.33 19.24 -5.17
C ARG A 15 5.04 19.28 -3.67
N VAL A 16 5.60 18.35 -2.91
CA VAL A 16 5.46 18.30 -1.44
C VAL A 16 6.53 19.12 -0.71
N ASN A 17 7.29 19.95 -1.43
CA ASN A 17 8.38 20.78 -0.90
C ASN A 17 9.48 19.96 -0.19
N LEU A 18 9.78 18.76 -0.70
CA LEU A 18 10.87 17.92 -0.21
C LEU A 18 12.17 18.31 -0.92
N LYS A 19 13.12 18.87 -0.17
CA LYS A 19 14.35 19.47 -0.73
C LYS A 19 15.27 18.47 -1.44
N LYS A 20 15.24 17.20 -1.02
CA LYS A 20 16.09 16.14 -1.55
C LYS A 20 15.31 14.83 -1.56
N PRO A 21 15.03 14.24 -2.75
CA PRO A 21 14.45 12.91 -2.86
C PRO A 21 15.25 11.88 -2.07
N ASN A 22 14.58 10.86 -1.53
CA ASN A 22 15.28 9.78 -0.84
C ASN A 22 16.11 9.00 -1.87
N LYS A 23 17.42 8.87 -1.62
CA LYS A 23 18.36 8.23 -2.55
C LYS A 23 18.07 6.75 -2.77
N TYR A 24 17.65 6.04 -1.73
CA TYR A 24 17.30 4.64 -1.85
C TYR A 24 16.11 4.46 -2.78
N VAL A 25 15.07 5.29 -2.62
CA VAL A 25 13.91 5.26 -3.52
C VAL A 25 14.34 5.58 -4.95
N VAL A 26 15.20 6.58 -5.17
CA VAL A 26 15.72 6.86 -6.52
C VAL A 26 16.43 5.63 -7.10
N ASN A 27 17.32 4.98 -6.34
CA ASN A 27 18.04 3.80 -6.82
C ASN A 27 17.10 2.63 -7.13
N LEU A 28 16.10 2.38 -6.27
CA LEU A 28 15.06 1.36 -6.52
C LEU A 28 14.34 1.61 -7.85
N LEU A 29 14.06 2.87 -8.18
CA LEU A 29 13.37 3.26 -9.40
C LEU A 29 14.28 3.33 -10.63
N GLU A 30 15.61 3.41 -10.45
CA GLU A 30 16.57 3.32 -11.56
C GLU A 30 16.70 1.89 -12.10
N GLU A 31 16.31 0.88 -11.30
CA GLU A 31 16.28 -0.52 -11.71
C GLU A 31 15.05 -0.86 -12.56
N ALA A 32 13.99 -0.05 -12.51
CA ALA A 32 12.75 -0.22 -13.27
C ALA A 32 12.75 0.61 -14.57
N GLU A 33 12.37 -0.01 -15.69
CA GLU A 33 12.21 0.66 -16.97
C GLU A 33 10.95 1.53 -17.00
N ASP A 34 9.86 1.03 -16.39
CA ASP A 34 8.56 1.69 -16.35
C ASP A 34 7.79 1.46 -15.03
N PHE A 35 6.53 1.93 -15.00
CA PHE A 35 5.64 1.81 -13.83
C PHE A 35 5.03 0.41 -13.66
N GLU A 36 5.05 -0.43 -14.69
CA GLU A 36 4.49 -1.78 -14.69
C GLU A 36 5.47 -2.81 -14.13
N GLU A 37 6.78 -2.54 -14.17
CA GLU A 37 7.81 -3.43 -13.62
C GLU A 37 7.87 -3.46 -12.08
N LEU A 38 7.20 -2.52 -11.39
CA LEU A 38 7.18 -2.49 -9.93
C LEU A 38 6.06 -3.36 -9.37
N ASP A 39 6.44 -4.48 -8.77
CA ASP A 39 5.52 -5.36 -8.02
C ASP A 39 5.47 -5.01 -6.52
N SER A 40 6.56 -4.46 -5.98
CA SER A 40 6.66 -4.14 -4.55
C SER A 40 7.55 -2.93 -4.28
N ILE A 41 7.20 -2.16 -3.25
CA ILE A 41 8.03 -1.07 -2.73
C ILE A 41 8.36 -1.36 -1.28
N ASP A 42 9.64 -1.58 -0.98
CA ASP A 42 10.14 -1.84 0.36
C ASP A 42 10.96 -0.65 0.87
N LEU A 43 10.55 -0.06 2.00
CA LEU A 43 11.21 1.06 2.66
C LEU A 43 11.78 0.67 4.03
N GLY A 44 11.93 -0.63 4.33
CA GLY A 44 12.27 -1.23 5.62
C GLY A 44 13.29 -0.48 6.48
N ASP A 45 14.36 0.00 5.88
CA ASP A 45 15.45 0.72 6.58
C ASP A 45 15.70 2.13 6.03
N ASN A 46 14.70 2.72 5.38
CA ASN A 46 14.87 3.97 4.65
C ASN A 46 13.88 5.04 5.12
N TYR A 47 14.38 5.92 5.99
CA TYR A 47 13.61 7.07 6.46
C TYR A 47 13.21 8.00 5.29
N VAL A 48 11.90 8.16 5.09
CA VAL A 48 11.30 8.99 4.04
C VAL A 48 10.52 10.17 4.61
N GLY A 49 10.04 10.06 5.86
CA GLY A 49 9.20 11.05 6.54
C GLY A 49 7.81 11.21 5.90
N SER A 50 6.93 12.01 6.54
CA SER A 50 5.53 12.15 6.13
C SER A 50 5.39 12.66 4.68
N ARG A 51 6.21 13.65 4.29
CA ARG A 51 6.23 14.20 2.93
C ARG A 51 6.80 13.23 1.90
N GLY A 52 7.85 12.49 2.26
CA GLY A 52 8.40 11.47 1.36
C GLY A 52 7.38 10.39 1.07
N MET A 53 6.62 9.99 2.10
CA MET A 53 5.51 9.05 1.94
C MET A 53 4.43 9.56 0.99
N ILE A 54 4.02 10.84 1.09
CA ILE A 54 3.07 11.44 0.13
C ILE A 54 3.61 11.34 -1.32
N ALA A 55 4.90 11.62 -1.54
CA ALA A 55 5.51 11.51 -2.87
C ALA A 55 5.58 10.06 -3.37
N ILE A 56 5.81 9.09 -2.48
CA ILE A 56 5.80 7.65 -2.80
C ILE A 56 4.38 7.20 -3.15
N MET A 57 3.36 7.66 -2.42
CA MET A 57 1.97 7.31 -2.75
C MET A 57 1.52 7.91 -4.09
N ASP A 58 1.98 9.11 -4.44
CA ASP A 58 1.76 9.68 -5.79
C ASP A 58 2.40 8.83 -6.89
N LEU A 59 3.56 8.25 -6.63
CA LEU A 59 4.22 7.31 -7.52
C LEU A 59 3.43 6.00 -7.63
N ILE A 60 3.08 5.37 -6.49
CA ILE A 60 2.30 4.12 -6.44
C ILE A 60 0.99 4.25 -7.18
N ALA A 61 0.32 5.40 -7.12
CA ALA A 61 -0.91 5.65 -7.87
C ALA A 61 -0.76 5.47 -9.40
N ARG A 62 0.47 5.45 -9.95
CA ARG A 62 0.76 5.15 -11.35
C ARG A 62 1.31 3.76 -11.60
N CYS A 63 1.62 2.98 -10.57
CA CYS A 63 2.25 1.66 -10.70
C CYS A 63 1.18 0.58 -10.56
N PRO A 64 0.50 0.15 -11.64
CA PRO A 64 -0.68 -0.69 -11.54
C PRO A 64 -0.40 -2.07 -10.93
N ASN A 65 0.84 -2.56 -10.99
CA ASN A 65 1.21 -3.91 -10.55
C ASN A 65 1.71 -3.97 -9.10
N VAL A 66 1.90 -2.82 -8.43
CA VAL A 66 2.38 -2.80 -7.04
C VAL A 66 1.34 -3.48 -6.14
N SER A 67 1.73 -4.64 -5.60
CA SER A 67 0.91 -5.42 -4.68
C SER A 67 1.26 -5.20 -3.22
N THR A 68 2.50 -4.78 -2.95
CA THR A 68 3.04 -4.71 -1.58
C THR A 68 3.75 -3.39 -1.33
N LEU A 69 3.39 -2.73 -0.24
CA LEU A 69 4.09 -1.57 0.30
C LEU A 69 4.59 -1.87 1.73
N VAL A 70 5.90 -1.81 1.94
CA VAL A 70 6.51 -1.95 3.27
C VAL A 70 7.06 -0.60 3.70
N CYS A 71 6.54 -0.05 4.80
CA CYS A 71 6.94 1.27 5.28
C CYS A 71 8.14 1.22 6.23
N GLY A 72 8.45 0.08 6.85
CA GLY A 72 9.60 -0.09 7.77
C GLY A 72 9.52 0.74 9.06
N PRO A 73 10.17 0.31 10.16
CA PRO A 73 10.06 0.98 11.45
C PRO A 73 10.54 2.44 11.41
N HIS A 74 9.72 3.35 11.96
CA HIS A 74 9.97 4.78 12.13
C HIS A 74 10.31 5.59 10.87
N ASN A 75 10.04 5.05 9.68
CA ASN A 75 10.50 5.64 8.44
C ASN A 75 9.51 6.63 7.80
N ALA A 76 8.22 6.57 8.14
CA ALA A 76 7.16 7.31 7.46
C ALA A 76 6.51 8.43 8.28
N GLU A 77 6.83 8.55 9.58
CA GLU A 77 6.29 9.58 10.49
C GLU A 77 4.75 9.73 10.50
N LEU A 78 4.03 8.60 10.41
CA LEU A 78 2.57 8.55 10.21
C LEU A 78 1.75 9.10 11.38
N SER A 79 2.34 9.29 12.56
CA SER A 79 1.68 9.86 13.73
C SER A 79 1.76 11.39 13.83
N SER A 80 2.63 12.02 13.03
CA SER A 80 2.97 13.44 13.17
C SER A 80 1.93 14.38 12.54
N ASP A 81 1.49 14.05 11.33
CA ASP A 81 0.42 14.70 10.60
C ASP A 81 -0.46 13.62 9.95
N ASN A 82 -1.78 13.75 10.07
CA ASN A 82 -2.71 12.79 9.47
C ASN A 82 -2.70 12.86 7.92
N VAL A 83 -1.90 13.75 7.31
CA VAL A 83 -1.90 14.01 5.87
C VAL A 83 -1.27 12.84 5.11
N ALA A 84 -0.14 12.33 5.60
CA ALA A 84 0.47 11.14 5.00
C ALA A 84 -0.46 9.93 5.07
N VAL A 85 -1.09 9.69 6.24
CA VAL A 85 -2.08 8.62 6.42
C VAL A 85 -3.25 8.79 5.45
N ASP A 86 -3.82 9.98 5.36
CA ASP A 86 -4.94 10.26 4.46
C ASP A 86 -4.61 9.97 3.01
N LYS A 87 -3.40 10.38 2.57
CA LYS A 87 -2.92 10.12 1.22
C LYS A 87 -2.70 8.63 0.94
N ILE A 88 -2.13 7.89 1.90
CA ILE A 88 -1.96 6.44 1.76
C ILE A 88 -3.34 5.79 1.57
N MET A 89 -4.31 6.18 2.38
CA MET A 89 -5.66 5.61 2.34
C MET A 89 -6.41 5.97 1.05
N GLU A 90 -6.26 7.20 0.56
CA GLU A 90 -6.84 7.65 -0.71
C GLU A 90 -6.35 6.81 -1.89
N VAL A 91 -5.02 6.62 -2.00
CA VAL A 91 -4.42 5.86 -3.09
C VAL A 91 -4.74 4.37 -2.93
N ALA A 92 -4.53 3.80 -1.74
CA ALA A 92 -4.78 2.39 -1.48
C ALA A 92 -6.26 2.00 -1.69
N ALA A 93 -7.22 2.89 -1.40
CA ALA A 93 -8.63 2.60 -1.60
C ALA A 93 -9.03 2.43 -3.08
N ASN A 94 -8.25 3.00 -4.00
CA ASN A 94 -8.51 2.94 -5.44
C ASN A 94 -7.45 2.13 -6.21
N HIS A 95 -6.45 1.59 -5.53
CA HIS A 95 -5.36 0.87 -6.18
C HIS A 95 -5.83 -0.51 -6.66
N PRO A 96 -5.56 -0.88 -7.93
CA PRO A 96 -6.10 -2.12 -8.52
C PRO A 96 -5.44 -3.39 -7.97
N SER A 97 -4.14 -3.33 -7.63
CA SER A 97 -3.37 -4.54 -7.29
C SER A 97 -2.84 -4.56 -5.86
N LEU A 98 -3.04 -3.49 -5.08
CA LEU A 98 -2.44 -3.40 -3.74
C LEU A 98 -3.18 -4.38 -2.82
N THR A 99 -2.45 -5.34 -2.25
CA THR A 99 -2.99 -6.37 -1.36
C THR A 99 -2.43 -6.30 0.04
N SER A 100 -1.22 -5.79 0.20
CA SER A 100 -0.52 -5.73 1.49
C SER A 100 0.09 -4.35 1.73
N ILE A 101 -0.16 -3.82 2.93
CA ILE A 101 0.52 -2.63 3.44
C ILE A 101 1.05 -2.92 4.83
N ASP A 102 2.36 -2.73 5.00
CA ASP A 102 3.04 -2.92 6.27
C ASP A 102 3.47 -1.58 6.87
N PHE A 103 2.92 -1.26 8.03
CA PHE A 103 3.23 -0.08 8.83
C PHE A 103 3.99 -0.41 10.12
N MET A 104 4.52 -1.62 10.28
CA MET A 104 5.25 -2.05 11.48
C MET A 104 6.32 -1.03 11.88
N GLY A 105 6.37 -0.70 13.18
CA GLY A 105 7.24 0.32 13.75
C GLY A 105 6.89 1.76 13.38
N ASN A 106 5.79 2.03 12.68
CA ASN A 106 5.24 3.37 12.52
C ASN A 106 4.00 3.50 13.42
N PRO A 107 4.05 4.34 14.47
CA PRO A 107 2.89 4.54 15.33
C PRO A 107 1.70 5.07 14.52
N ILE A 108 0.57 4.40 14.65
CA ILE A 108 -0.69 4.78 14.01
C ILE A 108 -1.66 5.23 15.10
N THR A 109 -2.08 6.49 14.99
CA THR A 109 -3.07 7.07 15.91
C THR A 109 -4.43 6.38 15.76
N THR A 110 -5.32 6.55 16.75
CA THR A 110 -6.72 6.08 16.64
C THR A 110 -7.43 6.61 15.38
N TYR A 111 -7.06 7.81 14.91
CA TYR A 111 -7.57 8.33 13.64
C TYR A 111 -7.11 7.45 12.46
N GLY A 112 -5.82 7.15 12.38
CA GLY A 112 -5.28 6.26 11.35
C GLY A 112 -5.90 4.87 11.40
N GLY A 113 -6.09 4.30 12.59
CA GLY A 113 -6.78 3.01 12.74
C GLY A 113 -8.21 3.00 12.18
N LYS A 114 -8.99 4.08 12.37
CA LYS A 114 -10.31 4.21 11.76
C LYS A 114 -10.24 4.29 10.23
N ARG A 115 -9.19 4.91 9.70
CA ARG A 115 -8.96 4.97 8.25
C ARG A 115 -8.55 3.62 7.68
N LEU A 116 -7.72 2.84 8.38
CA LEU A 116 -7.42 1.45 8.03
C LEU A 116 -8.67 0.58 7.95
N LEU A 117 -9.57 0.72 8.93
CA LEU A 117 -10.86 0.03 8.90
C LEU A 117 -11.70 0.43 7.68
N SER A 118 -11.71 1.71 7.33
CA SER A 118 -12.40 2.18 6.13
C SER A 118 -11.77 1.59 4.87
N LEU A 119 -10.43 1.58 4.78
CA LEU A 119 -9.71 1.01 3.65
C LEU A 119 -10.05 -0.46 3.43
N ALA A 120 -9.96 -1.28 4.48
CA ALA A 120 -10.29 -2.71 4.41
C ALA A 120 -11.74 -2.97 3.96
N LYS A 121 -12.68 -2.04 4.24
CA LYS A 121 -14.07 -2.16 3.81
C LYS A 121 -14.32 -1.65 2.38
N THR A 122 -13.57 -0.64 1.94
CA THR A 122 -13.76 0.02 0.65
C THR A 122 -13.01 -0.69 -0.47
N ASN A 123 -11.80 -1.19 -0.21
CA ASN A 123 -11.04 -1.94 -1.19
C ASN A 123 -10.90 -3.41 -0.76
N SER A 124 -11.61 -4.30 -1.46
CA SER A 124 -11.56 -5.74 -1.20
C SER A 124 -10.28 -6.43 -1.66
N HIS A 125 -9.42 -5.75 -2.41
CA HIS A 125 -8.09 -6.27 -2.73
C HIS A 125 -7.14 -6.21 -1.55
N ILE A 126 -7.39 -5.35 -0.55
CA ILE A 126 -6.56 -5.26 0.65
C ILE A 126 -6.83 -6.47 1.54
N LEU A 127 -5.82 -7.32 1.70
CA LEU A 127 -5.86 -8.57 2.46
C LEU A 127 -5.05 -8.50 3.74
N TYR A 128 -3.97 -7.72 3.75
CA TYR A 128 -3.03 -7.66 4.85
C TYR A 128 -2.72 -6.20 5.21
N LEU A 129 -2.93 -5.86 6.48
CA LEU A 129 -2.49 -4.60 7.08
C LEU A 129 -1.70 -4.94 8.35
N HIS A 130 -0.40 -4.64 8.36
CA HIS A 130 0.44 -4.82 9.55
C HIS A 130 0.65 -3.47 10.22
N THR A 131 0.49 -3.42 11.54
CA THR A 131 0.65 -2.21 12.37
C THR A 131 1.07 -2.67 13.77
N ASP A 132 1.70 -1.78 14.52
CA ASP A 132 1.96 -2.06 15.94
C ASP A 132 0.63 -2.01 16.71
N ASP A 133 0.38 -3.03 17.53
CA ASP A 133 -0.87 -3.18 18.28
C ASP A 133 -0.98 -2.21 19.47
N GLU A 134 0.11 -1.53 19.84
CA GLU A 134 0.25 -0.84 21.13
C GLU A 134 -0.64 0.41 21.26
N GLU A 135 -0.91 1.11 20.15
CA GLU A 135 -1.68 2.37 20.15
C GLU A 135 -3.14 2.21 19.70
N LEU A 136 -3.52 1.04 19.17
CA LEU A 136 -4.87 0.80 18.64
C LEU A 136 -5.76 0.10 19.66
N ASP A 137 -7.00 0.57 19.78
CA ASP A 137 -8.01 -0.09 20.59
C ASP A 137 -8.22 -1.53 20.09
N LYS A 138 -8.22 -2.50 21.00
CA LYS A 138 -8.34 -3.93 20.65
C LYS A 138 -9.62 -4.26 19.89
N ASN A 139 -10.73 -3.55 20.14
CA ASN A 139 -11.96 -3.77 19.38
C ASN A 139 -11.83 -3.22 17.96
N LEU A 140 -11.16 -2.08 17.79
CA LEU A 140 -10.85 -1.52 16.48
C LEU A 140 -9.97 -2.49 15.67
N LEU A 141 -8.89 -3.01 16.26
CA LEU A 141 -8.04 -4.04 15.64
C LEU A 141 -8.84 -5.29 15.26
N GLY A 142 -9.67 -5.82 16.17
CA GLY A 142 -10.52 -6.96 15.88
C GLY A 142 -11.50 -6.72 14.73
N THR A 143 -12.02 -5.49 14.60
CA THR A 143 -12.91 -5.11 13.50
C THR A 143 -12.16 -4.99 12.18
N ILE A 144 -10.92 -4.47 12.19
CA ILE A 144 -10.04 -4.43 11.01
C ILE A 144 -9.75 -5.85 10.54
N ASN A 145 -9.30 -6.72 11.43
CA ASN A 145 -8.99 -8.12 11.11
C ASN A 145 -10.21 -8.86 10.54
N SER A 146 -11.39 -8.65 11.11
CA SER A 146 -12.63 -9.24 10.59
C SER A 146 -12.95 -8.77 9.16
N ALA A 147 -12.66 -7.50 8.83
CA ALA A 147 -12.85 -6.98 7.48
C ALA A 147 -11.84 -7.60 6.48
N LEU A 148 -10.58 -7.72 6.88
CA LEU A 148 -9.53 -8.34 6.08
C LEU A 148 -9.81 -9.83 5.82
N GLU A 149 -10.26 -10.58 6.84
CA GLU A 149 -10.69 -11.97 6.69
C GLU A 149 -11.87 -12.10 5.70
N ALA A 150 -12.81 -11.15 5.71
CA ALA A 150 -13.92 -11.14 4.77
C ALA A 150 -13.44 -10.90 3.33
N ASN A 151 -12.43 -10.05 3.12
CA ASN A 151 -11.81 -9.84 1.82
C ASN A 151 -11.08 -11.09 1.33
N LEU A 152 -10.28 -11.73 2.19
CA LEU A 152 -9.59 -12.98 1.86
C LEU A 152 -10.56 -14.09 1.45
N ARG A 153 -11.69 -14.23 2.16
CA ARG A 153 -12.74 -15.19 1.79
C ARG A 153 -13.36 -14.91 0.43
N LYS A 154 -13.62 -13.64 0.10
CA LYS A 154 -14.16 -13.24 -1.20
C LYS A 154 -13.20 -13.55 -2.34
N MET A 155 -11.90 -13.33 -2.12
CA MET A 155 -10.86 -13.66 -3.10
C MET A 155 -10.91 -15.15 -3.43
N TRP A 156 -10.85 -16.03 -2.44
CA TRP A 156 -10.91 -17.48 -2.67
C TRP A 156 -12.21 -17.94 -3.33
N GLN A 157 -13.35 -17.37 -2.94
CA GLN A 157 -14.63 -17.67 -3.60
C GLN A 157 -14.61 -17.27 -5.08
N GLY A 158 -14.01 -16.12 -5.41
CA GLY A 158 -13.85 -15.67 -6.80
C GLY A 158 -12.93 -16.59 -7.61
N GLU A 159 -11.81 -17.02 -7.03
CA GLU A 159 -10.87 -17.95 -7.69
C GLU A 159 -11.51 -19.31 -7.98
N GLU A 160 -12.29 -19.86 -7.04
CA GLU A 160 -13.03 -21.11 -7.23
C GLU A 160 -14.06 -20.99 -8.37
N GLU A 161 -14.82 -19.88 -8.41
CA GLU A 161 -15.80 -19.62 -9.47
C GLU A 161 -15.13 -19.46 -10.86
N GLU A 162 -13.98 -18.79 -10.93
CA GLU A 162 -13.23 -18.61 -12.17
C GLU A 162 -12.62 -19.92 -12.70
N GLU A 163 -12.06 -20.77 -11.81
CA GLU A 163 -11.56 -22.09 -12.17
C GLU A 163 -12.68 -23.03 -12.65
N ILE A 164 -13.85 -23.00 -12.00
CA ILE A 164 -15.04 -23.73 -12.48
C ILE A 164 -15.46 -23.23 -13.86
N ALA A 165 -15.45 -21.91 -14.09
CA ALA A 165 -15.80 -21.32 -15.38
C ALA A 165 -14.80 -21.68 -16.50
N LYS A 166 -13.50 -21.79 -16.19
CA LYS A 166 -12.44 -22.20 -17.12
C LYS A 166 -12.41 -23.72 -17.38
N GLY A 167 -12.89 -24.54 -16.43
CA GLY A 167 -12.90 -26.00 -16.49
C GLY A 167 -14.21 -26.66 -16.96
N GLY A 168 -15.23 -25.89 -17.34
CA GLY A 168 -16.58 -26.37 -17.68
C GLY A 168 -16.76 -27.02 -19.06
N GLY A 169 -15.83 -27.89 -19.48
CA GLY A 169 -16.05 -28.87 -20.54
C GLY A 169 -16.40 -30.21 -19.90
N ILE A 170 -17.68 -30.50 -19.75
CA ILE A 170 -18.21 -31.76 -19.22
C ILE A 170 -17.69 -32.92 -20.09
N VAL A 171 -16.83 -33.79 -19.55
CA VAL A 171 -16.79 -35.20 -19.99
C VAL A 171 -17.50 -36.02 -18.94
N GLY A 172 -18.82 -36.01 -19.03
CA GLY A 172 -19.64 -37.08 -18.52
C GLY A 172 -19.54 -38.24 -19.51
N PHE A 173 -19.10 -39.39 -19.02
CA PHE A 173 -19.72 -40.71 -19.17
C PHE A 173 -19.19 -41.61 -18.06
#